data_AF-A0A950NRM9-F1
#
_entry.id   AF-A0A950NRM9-F1
#
_cell.length_a   1.000
_cell.length_b   1.000
_cell.length_c   1.000
_cell.angle_alpha   90.00
_cell.angle_beta   90.00
_cell.angle_gamma   90.00
#
_symmetry.space_group_name_H-M   'P 1'
#
loop_
_entity.id
_entity.type
_entity.pdbx_description
1 polymer ?
#
loop_
_entity_poly.entity_id
_entity_poly.type
_entity_poly.pdbx_seq_one_letter_code
_entity_poly.pdbx_strand_id
1 'polypeptide(L)'
;SRNGVLHKGHTGPARLAMRTGAPIVPVGMRGTRDIQPPDAKFPKPFKVCSIAFGKPISPERYRDREDHLALRQMIDEVMFSIRELSGQEYVDTYATKKAEDLPIEPAHIATLDAVDGPSMVQVVAAGGR
;
A
#
# COMPACT_ATOMS: atom_id res chain seq x y z
N SER A 1 -4.48 3.62 5.44
CA SER A 1 -3.39 4.26 6.21
C SER A 1 -3.56 3.93 7.68
N ARG A 2 -2.50 3.46 8.38
CA ARG A 2 -2.54 3.12 9.81
C ARG A 2 -2.49 4.37 10.70
N ASN A 3 -1.77 5.40 10.26
CA ASN A 3 -1.58 6.66 10.99
C ASN A 3 -2.54 7.79 10.59
N GLY A 4 -3.57 7.51 9.77
CA GLY A 4 -4.65 8.46 9.49
C GLY A 4 -4.35 9.48 8.38
N VAL A 5 -3.07 9.66 8.05
CA VAL A 5 -2.62 10.56 6.97
C VAL A 5 -2.60 9.87 5.60
N LEU A 6 -2.63 10.67 4.55
CA LEU A 6 -2.45 10.28 3.16
C LEU A 6 -0.99 10.50 2.76
N HIS A 7 -0.24 9.41 2.61
CA HIS A 7 1.16 9.45 2.20
C HIS A 7 1.33 9.70 0.71
N LYS A 8 2.55 10.02 0.30
CA LYS A 8 2.95 10.14 -1.10
C LYS A 8 2.61 8.88 -1.90
N GLY A 9 1.88 9.06 -3.00
CA GLY A 9 1.53 7.96 -3.91
C GLY A 9 2.75 7.42 -4.67
N HIS A 10 2.85 6.10 -4.81
CA HIS A 10 3.83 5.47 -5.71
C HIS A 10 3.38 5.56 -7.16
N THR A 11 4.33 5.63 -8.11
CA THR A 11 4.02 5.80 -9.55
C THR A 11 3.48 4.54 -10.24
N GLY A 12 3.42 3.39 -9.55
CA GLY A 12 2.96 2.10 -10.11
C GLY A 12 1.59 2.16 -10.80
N PRO A 13 0.52 2.70 -10.16
CA PRO A 13 -0.79 2.83 -10.79
C PRO A 13 -0.76 3.68 -12.06
N ALA A 14 -0.01 4.79 -12.05
CA ALA A 14 0.18 5.63 -13.24
C ALA A 14 0.89 4.85 -14.36
N ARG A 15 1.90 4.02 -14.04
CA ARG A 15 2.56 3.16 -15.03
C ARG A 15 1.60 2.18 -15.67
N LEU A 16 0.71 1.59 -14.88
CA LEU A 16 -0.29 0.66 -15.40
C LEU A 16 -1.31 1.38 -16.29
N ALA A 17 -1.80 2.54 -15.87
CA ALA A 17 -2.73 3.36 -16.64
C ALA A 17 -2.13 3.80 -17.98
N MET A 18 -0.89 4.29 -17.99
CA MET A 18 -0.18 4.70 -19.22
C MET A 18 0.02 3.53 -20.19
N ARG A 19 0.30 2.33 -19.68
CA ARG A 19 0.48 1.12 -20.51
C ARG A 19 -0.82 0.57 -21.09
N THR A 20 -1.93 0.75 -20.38
CA THR A 20 -3.22 0.13 -20.72
C THR A 20 -4.20 1.10 -21.37
N GLY A 21 -3.98 2.40 -21.24
CA GLY A 21 -4.95 3.44 -21.60
C GLY A 21 -6.13 3.57 -20.61
N ALA A 22 -6.17 2.75 -19.55
CA ALA A 22 -7.28 2.77 -18.61
C ALA A 22 -7.24 4.01 -17.70
N PRO A 23 -8.37 4.71 -17.49
CA PRO A 23 -8.43 5.85 -16.58
C PRO A 23 -8.37 5.38 -15.12
N ILE A 24 -7.77 6.21 -14.25
CA ILE A 24 -7.77 5.98 -12.80
C ILE A 24 -8.95 6.74 -12.19
N VAL A 25 -9.78 6.06 -11.39
CA VAL A 25 -10.87 6.70 -10.64
C VAL A 25 -10.43 6.90 -9.18
N PRO A 26 -10.22 8.14 -8.72
CA PRO A 26 -9.91 8.42 -7.31
C PRO A 26 -11.08 8.04 -6.40
N VAL A 27 -10.80 7.45 -5.25
CA VAL A 27 -11.83 7.10 -4.25
C VAL A 27 -11.37 7.57 -2.87
N GLY A 28 -12.22 8.34 -2.20
CA GLY A 28 -12.04 8.74 -0.80
C GLY A 28 -13.01 7.99 0.10
N MET A 29 -12.51 7.55 1.26
CA MET A 29 -13.32 6.93 2.30
C MET A 29 -13.20 7.71 3.60
N ARG A 30 -14.33 7.92 4.29
CA ARG A 30 -14.39 8.56 5.63
C ARG A 30 -15.12 7.66 6.61
N GLY A 31 -14.77 7.75 7.90
CA GLY A 31 -15.39 6.97 8.99
C GLY A 31 -14.92 5.51 9.12
N THR A 32 -14.14 4.99 8.16
CA THR A 32 -13.63 3.61 8.20
C THR A 32 -12.71 3.33 9.38
N ARG A 33 -11.97 4.34 9.86
CA ARG A 33 -11.14 4.25 11.07
C ARG A 33 -11.97 4.07 12.35
N ASP A 34 -13.17 4.63 12.40
CA ASP A 34 -14.06 4.50 13.56
C ASP A 34 -14.77 3.15 13.57
N ILE A 35 -15.07 2.62 12.37
CA ILE A 35 -15.58 1.26 12.17
C ILE A 35 -14.52 0.23 12.57
N GLN A 36 -13.31 0.33 12.01
CA GLN A 36 -12.20 -0.58 12.29
C GLN A 36 -10.93 0.22 12.58
N PRO A 37 -10.65 0.51 13.87
CA PRO A 37 -9.38 1.10 14.27
C PRO A 37 -8.20 0.19 13.88
N PRO A 38 -6.99 0.74 13.71
CA PRO A 38 -5.78 -0.08 13.63
C PRO A 38 -5.74 -1.07 14.79
N ASP A 39 -5.31 -2.30 14.50
CA ASP A 39 -5.09 -3.38 15.47
C ASP A 39 -6.37 -3.91 16.16
N ALA A 40 -7.55 -3.38 15.82
CA ALA A 40 -8.81 -3.99 16.21
C ALA A 40 -9.00 -5.34 15.50
N LYS A 41 -9.50 -6.35 16.22
CA LYS A 41 -9.80 -7.68 15.67
C LYS A 41 -11.14 -7.75 14.93
N PHE A 42 -12.11 -6.92 15.32
CA PHE A 42 -13.47 -6.93 14.76
C PHE A 42 -14.03 -5.51 14.55
N PRO A 43 -14.91 -5.31 13.55
CA PRO A 43 -15.54 -4.01 13.29
C PRO A 43 -16.53 -3.64 14.38
N LYS A 44 -16.62 -2.33 14.65
CA LYS A 44 -17.66 -1.75 15.51
C LYS A 44 -18.94 -1.57 14.69
N PRO A 45 -20.06 -2.24 15.05
CA PRO A 45 -21.32 -2.10 14.33
C PRO A 45 -21.93 -0.70 14.54
N PHE A 46 -22.90 -0.34 13.69
CA PHE A 46 -23.67 0.92 13.76
C PHE A 46 -22.83 2.20 13.65
N LYS A 47 -21.63 2.11 13.06
CA LYS A 47 -20.80 3.26 12.69
C LYS A 47 -21.01 3.60 11.21
N VAL A 48 -20.91 4.88 10.88
CA VAL A 48 -21.15 5.40 9.53
C VAL A 48 -19.83 5.50 8.77
N CYS A 49 -19.82 5.03 7.52
CA CYS A 49 -18.80 5.39 6.55
C CYS A 49 -19.41 6.05 5.32
N SER A 50 -18.62 6.88 4.66
CA SER A 50 -18.96 7.43 3.35
C SER A 50 -17.86 7.10 2.35
N ILE A 51 -18.28 6.85 1.12
CA ILE A 51 -17.42 6.58 -0.03
C ILE A 51 -17.74 7.63 -1.08
N ALA A 52 -16.73 8.33 -1.55
CA ALA A 52 -16.86 9.34 -2.59
C ALA A 52 -15.95 9.00 -3.76
N PHE A 53 -16.50 9.06 -4.97
CA PHE A 53 -15.80 8.79 -6.22
C PHE A 53 -15.46 10.11 -6.92
N GLY A 54 -14.19 10.26 -7.30
CA GLY A 54 -13.69 11.40 -8.04
C GLY A 54 -13.92 11.28 -9.55
N LYS A 55 -13.57 12.34 -10.27
CA LYS A 55 -13.56 12.33 -11.73
C LYS A 55 -12.48 11.37 -12.25
N PRO A 56 -12.75 10.58 -13.30
CA PRO A 56 -11.73 9.74 -13.92
C PRO A 56 -10.57 10.57 -14.47
N ILE A 57 -9.34 10.13 -14.17
CA ILE A 57 -8.08 10.74 -14.62
C ILE A 57 -7.56 9.89 -15.78
N SER A 58 -7.67 10.43 -17.00
CA SER A 58 -7.21 9.75 -18.22
C SER A 58 -5.68 9.85 -18.37
N PRO A 59 -4.98 8.76 -18.72
CA PRO A 59 -3.55 8.78 -19.02
C PRO A 59 -3.22 9.60 -20.28
N GLU A 60 -4.18 9.84 -21.17
CA GLU A 60 -3.94 10.56 -22.43
C GLU A 60 -3.38 11.96 -22.22
N ARG A 61 -3.77 12.64 -21.14
CA ARG A 61 -3.31 14.00 -20.81
C ARG A 61 -1.81 14.10 -20.49
N TYR A 62 -1.14 12.96 -20.28
CA TYR A 62 0.26 12.88 -19.88
C TYR A 62 1.16 12.19 -20.92
N ARG A 63 0.62 11.76 -22.07
CA ARG A 63 1.39 11.01 -23.09
C ARG A 63 2.49 11.82 -23.78
N ASP A 64 2.37 13.14 -23.85
CA ASP A 64 3.33 14.00 -24.57
C ASP A 64 4.44 14.56 -23.66
N ARG A 65 4.64 14.00 -22.47
CA ARG A 65 5.59 14.47 -21.45
C ARG A 65 6.69 13.44 -21.21
N GLU A 66 7.82 13.86 -20.65
CA GLU A 66 8.88 12.93 -20.23
C GLU A 66 8.35 11.86 -19.26
N ASP A 67 8.70 10.59 -19.51
CA ASP A 67 8.10 9.43 -18.85
C ASP A 67 8.09 9.53 -17.32
N HIS A 68 9.20 9.90 -16.69
CA HIS A 68 9.29 9.93 -15.22
C HIS A 68 8.45 11.04 -14.59
N LEU A 69 8.47 12.23 -15.21
CA LEU A 69 7.73 13.39 -14.72
C LEU A 69 6.23 13.23 -14.96
N ALA A 70 5.84 12.68 -16.13
CA ALA A 70 4.47 12.36 -16.48
C ALA A 70 3.82 11.43 -15.45
N LEU A 71 4.52 10.35 -15.09
CA LEU A 71 4.06 9.38 -14.11
C LEU A 71 3.90 9.99 -12.71
N ARG A 72 4.83 10.88 -12.31
CA ARG A 72 4.76 11.58 -11.03
C ARG A 72 3.58 12.54 -11.00
N GLN A 73 3.41 13.35 -12.03
CA GLN A 73 2.31 14.32 -12.14
C GLN A 73 0.95 13.63 -12.15
N MET A 74 0.80 12.53 -12.90
CA MET A 74 -0.44 11.77 -12.94
C MET A 74 -0.80 11.21 -11.55
N ILE A 75 0.17 10.62 -10.83
CA ILE A 75 -0.11 10.11 -9.50
C ILE A 75 -0.37 11.24 -8.50
N ASP A 76 0.31 12.38 -8.61
CA ASP A 76 0.05 13.54 -7.75
C ASP A 76 -1.37 14.07 -7.90
N GLU A 77 -1.90 14.12 -9.13
CA GLU A 77 -3.30 14.51 -9.39
C GLU A 77 -4.29 13.51 -8.76
N VAL A 78 -4.01 12.21 -8.87
CA VAL A 78 -4.82 11.17 -8.22
C VAL A 78 -4.81 11.34 -6.70
N MET A 79 -3.63 11.55 -6.11
CA MET A 79 -3.48 11.69 -4.66
C MET A 79 -4.12 12.98 -4.14
N PHE A 80 -4.05 14.08 -4.91
CA PHE A 80 -4.74 15.32 -4.59
C PHE A 80 -6.26 15.13 -4.61
N SER A 81 -6.80 14.44 -5.62
CA SER A 81 -8.22 14.11 -5.68
C SER A 81 -8.65 13.23 -4.50
N ILE A 82 -7.86 12.21 -4.14
CA ILE A 82 -8.12 11.36 -2.97
C ILE A 82 -8.12 12.19 -1.69
N ARG A 83 -7.18 13.13 -1.53
CA ARG A 83 -7.10 14.04 -0.38
C ARG A 83 -8.38 14.84 -0.22
N GLU A 84 -8.88 15.43 -1.30
CA GLU A 84 -10.14 16.20 -1.27
C GLU A 84 -11.34 15.33 -0.90
N LEU A 85 -11.43 14.13 -1.50
CA LEU A 85 -12.53 13.18 -1.23
C LEU A 85 -12.47 12.63 0.20
N SER A 86 -11.29 12.25 0.69
CA SER A 86 -11.12 11.63 2.02
C SER A 86 -10.99 12.64 3.15
N GLY A 87 -10.60 13.89 2.88
CA GLY A 87 -10.31 14.90 3.89
C GLY A 87 -9.06 14.61 4.73
N GLN A 88 -8.24 13.63 4.33
CA GLN A 88 -7.02 13.28 5.05
C GLN A 88 -5.92 14.31 4.82
N GLU A 89 -5.09 14.52 5.83
CA GLU A 89 -3.87 15.32 5.68
C GLU A 89 -2.88 14.62 4.75
N TYR A 90 -2.35 15.35 3.76
CA TYR A 90 -1.35 14.83 2.85
C TYR A 90 0.07 15.06 3.40
N VAL A 91 0.90 14.01 3.37
CA VAL A 91 2.30 14.08 3.77
C VAL A 91 3.17 13.65 2.60
N ASP A 92 4.13 14.50 2.20
CA ASP A 92 5.05 14.23 1.10
C ASP A 92 6.21 13.29 1.50
N THR A 93 5.86 12.18 2.15
CA THR A 93 6.75 11.05 2.40
C THR A 93 6.07 9.77 1.99
N TYR A 94 6.86 8.80 1.54
CA TYR A 94 6.33 7.47 1.28
C TYR A 94 5.98 6.79 2.60
N ALA A 95 4.93 5.98 2.59
CA ALA A 95 4.59 5.13 3.71
C ALA A 95 5.70 4.08 3.89
N THR A 96 6.61 4.30 4.84
CA THR A 96 7.57 3.28 5.24
C THR A 96 6.84 2.25 6.09
N LYS A 97 7.07 0.96 5.83
CA LYS A 97 6.67 -0.08 6.77
C LYS A 97 7.53 0.11 8.01
N LYS A 98 7.00 0.68 9.10
CA LYS A 98 7.52 0.32 10.42
C LYS A 98 7.13 -1.13 10.66
N ALA A 99 8.13 -2.01 10.65
CA ALA A 99 8.02 -3.38 11.13
C ALA A 99 8.15 -3.37 12.65
N GLU A 100 7.06 -3.05 13.34
CA GLU A 100 6.90 -3.09 14.81
C GLU A 100 5.41 -3.48 14.96
N ASP A 101 4.93 -4.68 15.31
CA ASP A 101 5.45 -5.85 16.03
C ASP A 101 5.03 -7.17 15.34
N LEU A 102 5.94 -7.81 14.60
CA LEU A 102 5.95 -9.26 14.52
C LEU A 102 7.32 -9.65 15.06
N PRO A 103 7.44 -10.59 16.02
CA PRO A 103 8.75 -11.07 16.42
C PRO A 103 9.41 -11.66 15.17
N ILE A 104 10.33 -10.90 14.59
CA ILE A 104 11.22 -11.40 13.57
C ILE A 104 12.23 -12.20 14.38
N GLU A 105 11.96 -13.49 14.60
CA GLU A 105 13.03 -14.43 14.88
C GLU A 105 13.95 -14.37 13.65
N PRO A 106 15.16 -13.77 13.76
CA PRO A 106 16.04 -13.68 12.60
C PRO A 106 16.40 -15.12 12.22
N ALA A 107 15.97 -15.55 11.05
CA ALA A 107 16.37 -16.84 10.51
C ALA A 107 17.92 -16.86 10.43
N HIS A 108 18.55 -17.66 11.29
CA HIS A 108 19.97 -17.94 11.19
C HIS A 108 20.22 -18.73 9.91
N ILE A 109 20.71 -18.05 8.87
CA ILE A 109 21.20 -18.72 7.66
C ILE A 109 22.59 -19.25 8.01
N ALA A 110 22.72 -20.57 8.14
CA ALA A 110 24.02 -21.21 8.22
C ALA A 110 24.75 -20.98 6.89
N THR A 111 25.88 -20.29 6.93
CA THR A 111 26.80 -20.21 5.79
C THR A 111 27.38 -21.61 5.55
N LEU A 112 27.09 -22.17 4.38
CA LEU A 112 27.64 -23.43 3.91
C LEU A 112 28.95 -23.16 3.18
N ASP A 113 30.07 -23.44 3.83
CA ASP A 113 31.32 -23.75 3.13
C ASP A 113 31.47 -25.27 3.04
N ALA A 114 31.48 -25.75 1.79
CA ALA A 114 32.03 -27.00 1.25
C ALA A 114 31.85 -28.36 1.97
N VAL A 115 31.01 -29.20 1.34
CA VAL A 115 31.16 -30.64 0.96
C VAL A 115 31.82 -31.63 1.96
N ASP A 116 31.06 -32.57 2.54
CA ASP A 116 31.04 -34.01 2.16
C ASP A 116 30.09 -34.85 3.03
N GLY A 117 29.33 -35.78 2.42
CA GLY A 117 28.55 -36.84 3.09
C GLY A 117 27.01 -36.76 2.97
N PRO A 118 26.28 -37.89 2.80
CA PRO A 118 24.84 -37.86 2.63
C PRO A 118 24.12 -38.07 3.97
N SER A 119 23.29 -37.14 4.41
CA SER A 119 22.21 -37.51 5.34
C SER A 119 21.04 -36.53 5.34
N MET A 120 19.85 -37.14 5.25
CA MET A 120 18.52 -36.55 5.32
C MET A 120 18.33 -35.53 6.45
N VAL A 121 17.64 -34.43 6.13
CA VAL A 121 17.11 -33.50 7.14
C VAL A 121 15.66 -33.85 7.42
N GLN A 122 15.38 -34.30 8.64
CA GLN A 122 14.03 -34.58 9.11
C GLN A 122 13.45 -33.31 9.75
N VAL A 123 12.39 -32.76 9.17
CA VAL A 123 11.67 -31.60 9.72
C VAL A 123 10.64 -32.12 10.73
N VAL A 124 10.85 -31.84 12.02
CA VAL A 124 9.83 -32.07 13.05
C VAL A 124 9.22 -30.72 13.40
N ALA A 125 7.95 -30.52 13.06
CA ALA A 125 7.18 -29.38 13.52
C ALA A 125 6.88 -29.54 15.01
N ALA A 126 7.38 -28.63 15.85
CA ALA A 126 7.01 -28.58 17.26
C ALA A 126 5.56 -28.08 17.40
N GLY A 127 4.70 -28.93 17.97
CA GLY A 127 3.30 -28.63 18.25
C GLY A 127 3.13 -27.50 19.26
N GLY A 128 2.10 -26.68 19.00
CA GLY A 128 1.65 -25.64 19.93
C GLY A 128 0.81 -26.19 21.08
N ARG A 129 0.82 -25.45 22.19
CA ARG A 129 -0.28 -25.39 23.15
C ARG A 129 -0.81 -23.97 23.18
#